data_AF-A0A7W1UP75-F1
#
_entry.id   AF-A0A7W1UP75-F1
#
_cell.length_a   1.000
_cell.length_b   1.000
_cell.length_c   1.000
_cell.angle_alpha   90.00
_cell.angle_beta   90.00
_cell.angle_gamma   90.00
#
_symmetry.space_group_name_H-M   'P 1'
#
loop_
_entity.id
_entity.type
_entity.pdbx_description
1 polymer ?
#
loop_
_entity_poly.entity_id
_entity_poly.type
_entity_poly.pdbx_seq_one_letter_code
_entity_poly.pdbx_strand_id
1 'polypeptide(L)' 'ANVEQVAVAWLYKLGALPIIGSPDKKRIKNAASAYSIDLSREDWYKLYNATK' A
#
# COMPACT_ATOMS: atom_id res chain seq x y z
N ALA A 1 -10.43 -0.77 -2.11
CA ALA A 1 -9.23 -0.86 -1.27
C ALA A 1 -9.41 0.00 -0.01
N ASN A 2 -8.82 -0.38 1.11
CA ASN A 2 -8.74 0.46 2.32
C ASN A 2 -7.37 1.17 2.42
N VAL A 3 -7.23 2.09 3.38
CA VAL A 3 -6.02 2.91 3.55
C VAL A 3 -4.75 2.06 3.72
N GLU A 4 -4.81 0.98 4.49
CA GLU A 4 -3.65 0.11 4.71
C GLU A 4 -3.21 -0.58 3.42
N GLN A 5 -4.17 -1.08 2.64
CA GLN A 5 -3.88 -1.72 1.36
C GLN A 5 -3.26 -0.73 0.37
N VAL A 6 -3.80 0.49 0.30
CA VAL A 6 -3.27 1.54 -0.59
C VAL A 6 -1.86 1.94 -0.18
N ALA A 7 -1.60 2.09 1.13
CA ALA A 7 -0.27 2.41 1.64
C ALA A 7 0.77 1.33 1.28
N VAL A 8 0.43 0.05 1.48
CA VAL A 8 1.34 -1.07 1.14
C VAL A 8 1.57 -1.16 -0.38
N ALA A 9 0.52 -1.01 -1.19
CA ALA A 9 0.63 -1.02 -2.65
C ALA A 9 1.50 0.15 -3.16
N TRP A 10 1.41 1.32 -2.52
CA TRP A 10 2.21 2.49 -2.86
C TRP A 10 3.70 2.30 -2.56
N LEU A 11 4.03 1.73 -1.39
CA LEU A 11 5.41 1.35 -1.04
C LEU A 11 5.97 0.28 -2.00
N TYR A 12 5.15 -0.70 -2.37
CA TYR A 12 5.56 -1.73 -3.33
C TYR A 12 5.85 -1.14 -4.72
N LYS A 13 5.07 -0.16 -5.18
CA LYS A 13 5.31 0.53 -6.47
C LYS A 13 6.66 1.26 -6.52
N LEU A 14 7.21 1.63 -5.37
CA LEU A 14 8.55 2.20 -5.23
C LEU A 14 9.68 1.16 -5.29
N GLY A 15 9.36 -0.13 -5.40
CA GLY A 15 10.32 -1.23 -5.35
C GLY A 15 10.70 -1.65 -3.92
N ALA A 16 9.99 -1.17 -2.90
CA ALA A 16 10.22 -1.58 -1.53
C ALA A 16 9.45 -2.86 -1.18
N LEU A 17 10.05 -3.72 -0.35
CA LEU A 17 9.37 -4.88 0.26
C LEU A 17 9.16 -4.59 1.76
N PRO A 18 8.01 -4.02 2.16
CA PRO A 18 7.81 -3.59 3.54
C PRO A 18 7.59 -4.78 4.48
N ILE A 19 8.23 -4.75 5.66
CA ILE A 19 7.96 -5.67 6.76
C ILE A 19 6.81 -5.11 7.60
N ILE A 20 5.66 -5.79 7.59
CA ILE A 20 4.46 -5.34 8.31
C ILE A 20 4.32 -6.10 9.63
N GLY A 21 4.58 -5.42 10.74
CA GLY A 21 4.32 -5.95 12.09
C GLY A 21 2.90 -5.64 12.54
N SER A 22 2.04 -6.66 12.68
CA SER A 22 0.70 -6.51 13.25
C SER A 22 0.25 -7.79 13.95
N PRO A 23 -0.33 -7.73 15.17
CA PRO A 23 -0.98 -8.88 15.80
C PRO A 23 -2.44 -9.08 15.32
N ASP A 24 -3.04 -8.08 14.65
CA ASP A 24 -4.41 -8.16 14.14
C ASP A 24 -4.45 -8.89 12.80
N LYS A 25 -5.17 -10.03 12.77
CA LYS A 25 -5.39 -10.87 11.58
C LYS A 25 -6.01 -10.12 10.40
N LYS A 26 -6.92 -9.17 10.64
CA LYS A 26 -7.55 -8.36 9.59
C LYS A 26 -6.51 -7.49 8.90
N ARG A 27 -5.64 -6.83 9.67
CA ARG A 27 -4.57 -5.98 9.15
C ARG A 27 -3.51 -6.78 8.37
N ILE A 28 -3.16 -7.97 8.85
CA ILE A 28 -2.28 -8.90 8.11
C ILE A 28 -2.88 -9.25 6.75
N LYS A 29 -4.18 -9.57 6.70
CA LYS A 29 -4.88 -9.87 5.43
C LYS A 29 -4.95 -8.65 4.50
N ASN A 30 -5.15 -7.46 5.05
CA ASN A 30 -5.10 -6.22 4.27
C ASN A 30 -3.73 -6.05 3.61
N ALA A 31 -2.64 -6.13 4.38
CA ALA A 31 -1.29 -6.01 3.84
C ALA A 31 -0.98 -7.07 2.77
N ALA A 32 -1.38 -8.33 2.99
CA ALA A 32 -1.15 -9.40 2.02
C ALA A 32 -1.95 -9.20 0.70
N SER A 33 -3.17 -8.69 0.78
CA SER A 33 -4.02 -8.44 -0.40
C SER A 33 -3.70 -7.15 -1.16
N ALA A 34 -2.83 -6.29 -0.61
CA ALA A 34 -2.42 -5.05 -1.25
C ALA A 34 -1.72 -5.25 -2.60
N TYR A 35 -1.04 -6.39 -2.80
CA TYR A 35 -0.37 -6.73 -4.06
C TYR A 35 -1.31 -6.88 -5.25
N SER A 36 -2.60 -7.09 -5.01
CA SER A 36 -3.61 -7.15 -6.07
C SER A 36 -4.06 -5.76 -6.54
N ILE A 37 -3.61 -4.68 -5.88
CA ILE A 37 -3.90 -3.31 -6.28
C ILE A 37 -2.84 -2.87 -7.28
N ASP A 38 -3.25 -2.67 -8.53
CA ASP A 38 -2.41 -1.97 -9.50
C ASP A 38 -2.63 -0.46 -9.36
N LEU A 39 -1.62 0.23 -8.83
CA LEU A 39 -1.60 1.69 -8.80
C LEU A 39 -1.05 2.21 -10.13
N SER A 40 -1.87 3.00 -10.82
CA SER A 40 -1.40 3.76 -11.97
C SER A 40 -0.33 4.76 -11.55
N ARG A 41 0.48 5.21 -12.52
CA ARG A 41 1.47 6.26 -12.26
C ARG A 41 0.82 7.56 -11.78
N GLU A 42 -0.38 7.88 -12.28
CA GLU A 42 -1.15 9.05 -11.86
C GLU A 42 -1.60 8.94 -10.41
N ASP A 43 -2.13 7.79 -9.99
CA ASP A 43 -2.54 7.55 -8.60
C ASP A 43 -1.35 7.65 -7.64
N TRP A 44 -0.20 7.10 -8.06
CA TRP A 44 1.04 7.23 -7.30
C TRP A 44 1.44 8.70 -7.10
N TYR A 45 1.36 9.53 -8.15
CA TYR A 45 1.65 10.96 -8.08
C TYR A 45 0.66 11.73 -7.22
N LYS A 46 -0.64 11.38 -7.27
CA LYS A 46 -1.66 11.99 -6.39
C LYS A 46 -1.32 11.77 -4.92
N LEU A 47 -0.94 10.54 -4.55
CA LEU A 47 -0.52 10.21 -3.19
C LEU A 47 0.74 10.99 -2.77
N TYR A 48 1.75 11.08 -3.64
CA TYR A 48 2.97 11.84 -3.38
C TYR A 48 2.68 13.34 -3.14
N ASN A 49 1.85 13.96 -3.99
CA ASN A 49 1.50 15.37 -3.84
C ASN A 49 0.63 15.66 -2.61
N ALA A 50 -0.12 14.68 -2.11
CA ALA A 50 -0.88 14.83 -0.87
C ALA A 50 0.01 14.82 0.39
N THR A 51 1.25 14.33 0.28
CA THR A 51 2.22 14.28 1.39
C THR A 51 3.26 15.40 1.36
N LYS A 52 3.26 16.23 0.31
CA LYS A 52 4.11 17.41 0.17
C LYS A 52 3.43 18.62 0.82
#